data_AF-A0A0F9C293-F1
#
_entry.id   AF-A0A0F9C293-F1
#
_cell.length_a   1.000
_cell.length_b   1.000
_cell.length_c   1.000
_cell.angle_alpha   90.00
_cell.angle_beta   90.00
_cell.angle_gamma   90.00
#
_symmetry.space_group_name_H-M   'P 1'
#
loop_
_entity.id
_entity.type
_entity.pdbx_description
1 polymer ?
#
loop_
_entity_poly.entity_id
_entity_poly.type
_entity_poly.pdbx_seq_one_letter_code
_entity_poly.pdbx_strand_id
1 'polypeptide(L)'
;MTTALSAARIELSKQLNDYWASTSTSGGVAGGTTLVDTALKAKQNAWIGKDMYDFIVDSTTTAIEEQERQISSLSNTNGTLTVLTHSATVPTATSYEVHRLFTASEKRIALVAAARYAWPYIHEKIWDES
;
A
#
# COMPACT_ATOMS: atom_id res chain seq x y z
N MET A 1 -9.36 12.28 -3.60
CA MET A 1 -8.57 13.49 -3.97
C MET A 1 -7.11 13.06 -4.03
N THR A 2 -6.48 12.95 -5.21
CA THR A 2 -5.05 12.60 -5.30
C THR A 2 -4.20 13.78 -4.83
N THR A 3 -3.62 13.68 -3.64
CA THR A 3 -2.64 14.67 -3.16
C THR A 3 -1.35 14.53 -3.97
N ALA A 4 -0.60 15.63 -4.13
CA ALA A 4 0.68 15.63 -4.86
C ALA A 4 1.66 14.55 -4.33
N LEU A 5 1.63 14.29 -3.01
CA LEU A 5 2.49 13.30 -2.37
C LEU A 5 2.09 11.85 -2.71
N SER A 6 0.79 11.54 -2.76
CA SER A 6 0.29 10.22 -3.15
C SER A 6 0.67 9.88 -4.61
N ALA A 7 0.57 10.86 -5.51
CA ALA A 7 0.97 10.71 -6.91
C ALA A 7 2.49 10.49 -7.03
N ALA A 8 3.31 11.25 -6.31
CA ALA A 8 4.75 11.08 -6.29
C ALA A 8 5.19 9.70 -5.74
N ARG A 9 4.49 9.17 -4.72
CA ARG A 9 4.74 7.84 -4.17
C ARG A 9 4.45 6.73 -5.18
N ILE A 10 3.34 6.84 -5.91
CA ILE A 10 2.99 5.90 -6.98
C ILE A 10 4.05 5.96 -8.08
N GLU A 11 4.48 7.15 -8.47
CA GLU A 11 5.50 7.32 -9.50
C GLU A 11 6.86 6.73 -9.08
N LEU A 12 7.30 6.99 -7.84
CA LEU A 12 8.50 6.36 -7.28
C LEU A 12 8.38 4.83 -7.30
N SER A 13 7.20 4.29 -6.95
CA SER A 13 6.97 2.84 -6.96
C SER A 13 7.04 2.25 -8.38
N LYS A 14 6.56 2.99 -9.38
CA LYS A 14 6.68 2.58 -10.79
C LYS A 14 8.14 2.60 -11.25
N GLN A 15 8.91 3.61 -10.86
CA GLN A 15 10.34 3.71 -11.18
C GLN A 15 11.17 2.61 -10.52
N LEU A 16 10.82 2.22 -9.30
CA LEU A 16 11.40 1.07 -8.60
C LEU A 16 10.88 -0.28 -9.13
N ASN A 17 9.95 -0.25 -10.08
CA ASN A 17 9.25 -1.43 -10.60
C ASN A 17 8.66 -2.29 -9.47
N ASP A 18 8.10 -1.67 -8.44
CA ASP A 18 7.54 -2.37 -7.28
C ASP A 18 6.06 -2.08 -7.06
N TYR A 19 5.44 -1.37 -8.01
CA TYR A 19 4.03 -1.00 -7.98
C TYR A 19 3.11 -2.07 -8.58
N TRP A 20 2.08 -2.43 -7.83
CA TRP A 20 0.87 -3.04 -8.36
C TRP A 20 -0.32 -2.53 -7.56
N ALA A 21 -1.47 -2.37 -8.20
CA ALA A 21 -2.68 -1.88 -7.56
C ALA A 21 -3.89 -2.54 -8.18
N SER A 22 -4.94 -2.68 -7.37
CA SER A 22 -6.21 -3.27 -7.79
C SER A 22 -7.31 -2.96 -6.77
N THR A 23 -8.48 -3.55 -6.99
CA THR A 23 -9.65 -3.44 -6.13
C THR A 23 -10.12 -4.83 -5.72
N SER A 24 -10.35 -5.04 -4.42
CA SER A 24 -10.80 -6.33 -3.89
C SER A 24 -12.14 -6.74 -4.53
N THR A 25 -12.23 -8.01 -4.91
CA THR A 25 -13.42 -8.56 -5.57
C THR A 25 -14.35 -9.30 -4.62
N SER A 26 -13.89 -9.58 -3.40
CA SER A 26 -14.73 -10.10 -2.32
C SER A 26 -14.19 -9.69 -0.96
N GLY A 27 -15.06 -9.79 0.06
CA GLY A 27 -14.65 -9.61 1.45
C GLY A 27 -13.66 -10.69 1.89
N GLY A 28 -12.72 -10.29 2.74
CA GLY A 28 -11.81 -11.18 3.44
C GLY A 28 -12.48 -11.89 4.62
N VAL A 29 -11.67 -12.72 5.29
CA VAL A 29 -12.03 -13.41 6.54
C VAL A 29 -12.19 -12.41 7.69
N ALA A 30 -13.10 -12.72 8.60
CA ALA A 30 -13.26 -11.98 9.84
C ALA A 30 -11.93 -11.87 10.60
N GLY A 31 -11.60 -10.66 11.06
CA GLY A 31 -10.32 -10.37 11.71
C GLY A 31 -9.24 -9.87 10.75
N GLY A 32 -9.56 -9.55 9.49
CA GLY A 32 -8.71 -8.68 8.66
C GLY A 32 -7.36 -9.28 8.25
N THR A 33 -7.24 -10.61 8.21
CA THR A 33 -5.99 -11.32 7.86
C THR A 33 -5.91 -11.71 6.40
N THR A 34 -6.91 -11.35 5.59
CA THR A 34 -6.95 -11.69 4.17
C THR A 34 -7.52 -10.57 3.33
N LEU A 35 -6.97 -10.44 2.13
CA LEU A 35 -7.49 -9.59 1.06
C LEU A 35 -7.74 -10.48 -0.15
N VAL A 36 -8.91 -10.36 -0.78
CA VAL A 36 -9.31 -11.24 -1.89
C VAL A 36 -9.55 -10.44 -3.16
N ASP A 37 -8.81 -10.80 -4.21
CA ASP A 37 -8.89 -10.19 -5.52
C ASP A 37 -8.60 -11.22 -6.62
N THR A 38 -9.60 -11.51 -7.45
CA THR A 38 -9.49 -12.47 -8.54
C THR A 38 -8.41 -12.13 -9.59
N ALA A 39 -8.00 -10.87 -9.73
CA ALA A 39 -6.90 -10.49 -10.62
C ALA A 39 -5.55 -11.09 -10.20
N LEU A 40 -5.39 -11.41 -8.91
CA LEU A 40 -4.19 -12.03 -8.37
C LEU A 40 -4.02 -13.48 -8.82
N LYS A 41 -5.08 -14.14 -9.30
CA LYS A 41 -5.01 -15.51 -9.84
C LYS A 41 -4.04 -15.64 -11.01
N ALA A 42 -3.80 -14.56 -11.76
CA ALA A 42 -2.89 -14.52 -12.89
C ALA A 42 -1.40 -14.38 -12.49
N LYS A 43 -1.11 -14.07 -11.22
CA LYS A 43 0.27 -13.95 -10.73
C LYS A 43 0.86 -15.34 -10.44
N GLN A 44 2.15 -15.44 -10.15
CA GLN A 44 2.71 -16.69 -9.63
C GLN A 44 2.74 -16.60 -8.10
N ASN A 45 2.66 -17.71 -7.36
CA ASN A 45 2.78 -17.68 -5.90
C ASN A 45 4.08 -16.97 -5.45
N ALA A 46 5.18 -17.18 -6.19
CA ALA A 46 6.49 -16.55 -5.96
C ALA A 46 6.52 -15.03 -6.28
N TRP A 47 5.42 -14.47 -6.77
CA TRP A 47 5.28 -13.03 -6.95
C TRP A 47 5.23 -12.28 -5.61
N ILE A 48 4.79 -12.96 -4.53
CA ILE A 48 4.82 -12.47 -3.15
C ILE A 48 6.01 -13.08 -2.40
N GLY A 49 6.72 -12.24 -1.65
CA GLY A 49 7.88 -12.60 -0.82
C GLY A 49 7.75 -12.06 0.61
N LYS A 50 8.77 -12.32 1.43
CA LYS A 50 8.75 -12.05 2.88
C LYS A 50 8.63 -10.57 3.24
N ASP A 51 9.13 -9.66 2.40
CA ASP A 51 9.22 -8.22 2.70
C ASP A 51 8.29 -7.38 1.82
N MET A 52 7.13 -7.92 1.49
CA MET A 52 6.12 -7.25 0.68
C MET A 52 4.95 -6.79 1.54
N TYR A 53 4.37 -5.65 1.18
CA TYR A 53 3.34 -4.98 1.97
C TYR A 53 2.17 -4.61 1.09
N ASP A 54 0.96 -4.71 1.64
CA ASP A 54 -0.19 -4.05 1.06
C ASP A 54 -0.34 -2.65 1.66
N PHE A 55 -1.08 -1.79 0.96
CA PHE A 55 -1.50 -0.49 1.45
C PHE A 55 -2.94 -0.23 1.01
N ILE A 56 -3.85 -0.02 1.95
CA ILE A 56 -5.25 0.28 1.67
C ILE A 56 -5.39 1.76 1.30
N VAL A 57 -5.78 2.02 0.06
CA VAL A 57 -5.94 3.37 -0.48
C VAL A 57 -7.32 3.93 -0.15
N ASP A 58 -8.35 3.11 -0.34
CA ASP A 58 -9.75 3.49 -0.17
C ASP A 58 -10.59 2.26 0.12
N SER A 59 -11.60 2.39 0.97
CA SER A 59 -12.43 1.27 1.41
C SER A 59 -13.85 1.74 1.70
N THR A 60 -14.81 0.83 1.60
CA THR A 60 -16.17 1.11 2.11
C THR A 60 -16.22 1.23 3.63
N THR A 61 -15.11 0.97 4.31
CA THR A 61 -14.96 1.04 5.76
C THR A 61 -13.71 1.82 6.11
N THR A 62 -13.88 3.00 6.69
CA THR A 62 -12.79 3.93 7.03
C THR A 62 -11.83 3.38 8.09
N ALA A 63 -12.24 2.36 8.84
CA ALA A 63 -11.43 1.76 9.90
C ALA A 63 -10.08 1.20 9.41
N ILE A 64 -9.98 0.82 8.13
CA ILE A 64 -8.80 0.20 7.54
C ILE A 64 -8.09 1.07 6.51
N GLU A 65 -8.63 2.26 6.20
CA GLU A 65 -8.01 3.18 5.26
C GLU A 65 -6.61 3.59 5.73
N GLU A 66 -5.70 3.76 4.78
CA GLU A 66 -4.30 4.13 5.00
C GLU A 66 -3.51 3.12 5.85
N GLN A 67 -4.04 1.93 6.10
CA GLN A 67 -3.28 0.86 6.74
C GLN A 67 -2.38 0.15 5.75
N GLU A 68 -1.16 -0.15 6.19
CA GLU A 68 -0.25 -1.07 5.52
C GLU A 68 -0.02 -2.32 6.36
N ARG A 69 -0.03 -3.50 5.74
CA ARG A 69 0.26 -4.76 6.42
C ARG A 69 1.24 -5.59 5.61
N GLN A 70 2.02 -6.39 6.33
CA GLN A 70 2.95 -7.30 5.68
C GLN A 70 2.16 -8.45 5.06
N ILE A 71 2.50 -8.79 3.83
CA ILE A 71 1.93 -9.90 3.09
C ILE A 71 2.79 -11.14 3.34
N SER A 72 2.16 -12.20 3.82
CA SER A 72 2.83 -13.48 4.11
C SER A 72 2.81 -14.44 2.93
N SER A 73 1.74 -14.46 2.14
CA SER A 73 1.59 -15.37 1.01
C SER A 73 0.48 -14.94 0.05
N LEU A 74 0.53 -15.50 -1.15
CA LEU A 74 -0.52 -15.43 -2.16
C LEU A 74 -1.04 -16.84 -2.46
N SER A 75 -2.35 -17.02 -2.44
CA SER A 75 -3.05 -18.18 -2.95
C SER A 75 -3.67 -17.89 -4.33
N ASN A 76 -3.11 -18.51 -5.35
CA ASN A 76 -3.54 -18.36 -6.74
C ASN A 76 -4.89 -19.01 -7.10
N THR A 77 -5.42 -19.91 -6.27
CA THR A 77 -6.71 -20.56 -6.53
C THR A 77 -7.85 -19.55 -6.52
N ASN A 78 -7.84 -18.66 -5.52
CA ASN A 78 -8.88 -17.67 -5.28
C ASN A 78 -8.40 -16.22 -5.45
N GLY A 79 -7.08 -16.01 -5.55
CA GLY A 79 -6.49 -14.66 -5.55
C GLY A 79 -6.50 -14.05 -4.15
N THR A 80 -6.12 -14.84 -3.14
CA THR A 80 -6.15 -14.41 -1.74
C THR A 80 -4.75 -14.07 -1.26
N LEU A 81 -4.54 -12.85 -0.80
CA LEU A 81 -3.38 -12.47 0.00
C LEU A 81 -3.65 -12.79 1.45
N THR A 82 -2.71 -13.45 2.12
CA THR A 82 -2.70 -13.55 3.57
C THR A 82 -1.80 -12.46 4.12
N VAL A 83 -2.37 -11.57 4.92
CA VAL A 83 -1.71 -10.39 5.47
C VAL A 83 -1.73 -10.42 7.00
N LEU A 84 -0.86 -9.63 7.62
CA LEU A 84 -1.03 -9.30 9.03
C LEU A 84 -2.38 -8.59 9.25
N THR A 85 -2.92 -8.76 10.45
CA THR A 85 -4.26 -8.30 10.80
C THR A 85 -4.47 -6.79 10.59
N HIS A 86 -5.39 -6.42 9.70
CA HIS A 86 -5.99 -5.08 9.69
C HIS A 86 -6.91 -4.87 10.91
N SER A 87 -7.24 -3.62 11.22
CA SER A 87 -8.13 -3.29 12.36
C SER A 87 -9.56 -3.82 12.20
N ALA A 88 -9.98 -4.17 10.98
CA ALA A 88 -11.27 -4.77 10.66
C ALA A 88 -11.15 -5.69 9.45
N THR A 89 -12.22 -6.43 9.14
CA THR A 89 -12.33 -7.22 7.90
C THR A 89 -12.15 -6.32 6.69
N VAL A 90 -11.33 -6.74 5.72
CA VAL A 90 -11.21 -6.06 4.42
C VAL A 90 -12.48 -6.33 3.62
N PRO A 91 -13.32 -5.32 3.34
CA PRO A 91 -14.55 -5.53 2.59
C PRO A 91 -14.26 -5.76 1.09
N THR A 92 -15.32 -6.07 0.36
CA THR A 92 -15.28 -6.03 -1.10
C THR A 92 -15.17 -4.58 -1.60
N ALA A 93 -14.68 -4.37 -2.82
CA ALA A 93 -14.51 -3.06 -3.42
C ALA A 93 -13.50 -2.13 -2.69
N THR A 94 -12.57 -2.70 -1.94
CA THR A 94 -11.45 -1.97 -1.32
C THR A 94 -10.33 -1.78 -2.33
N SER A 95 -9.95 -0.54 -2.58
CA SER A 95 -8.80 -0.20 -3.43
C SER A 95 -7.52 -0.29 -2.62
N TYR A 96 -6.52 -0.98 -3.17
CA TYR A 96 -5.28 -1.24 -2.48
C TYR A 96 -4.10 -1.30 -3.45
N GLU A 97 -2.92 -1.19 -2.87
CA GLU A 97 -1.64 -1.29 -3.55
C GLU A 97 -0.81 -2.40 -2.92
N VAL A 98 0.07 -3.00 -3.71
CA VAL A 98 1.09 -3.94 -3.26
C VAL A 98 2.45 -3.33 -3.55
N HIS A 99 3.29 -3.30 -2.53
CA HIS A 99 4.65 -2.80 -2.56
C HIS A 99 5.63 -3.91 -2.26
N ARG A 100 6.63 -4.10 -3.13
CA ARG A 100 7.50 -5.29 -3.11
C ARG A 100 8.90 -5.05 -2.55
N LEU A 101 9.32 -3.79 -2.45
CA LEU A 101 10.67 -3.41 -2.00
C LEU A 101 10.65 -2.58 -0.73
N PHE A 102 9.81 -1.53 -0.69
CA PHE A 102 9.68 -0.62 0.44
C PHE A 102 8.21 -0.34 0.72
N THR A 103 7.85 -0.07 1.97
CA THR A 103 6.47 0.21 2.33
C THR A 103 5.98 1.53 1.73
N ALA A 104 4.66 1.74 1.70
CA ALA A 104 4.09 3.00 1.27
C ALA A 104 4.58 4.16 2.15
N SER A 105 4.66 3.92 3.46
CA SER A 105 5.16 4.88 4.44
C SER A 105 6.64 5.23 4.25
N GLU A 106 7.50 4.24 4.02
CA GLU A 106 8.94 4.47 3.82
C GLU A 106 9.19 5.37 2.60
N LYS A 107 8.49 5.10 1.51
CA LYS A 107 8.55 5.93 0.30
C LYS A 107 8.05 7.35 0.56
N ARG A 108 6.98 7.49 1.33
CA ARG A 108 6.46 8.82 1.74
C ARG A 108 7.52 9.60 2.53
N ILE A 109 8.16 8.96 3.50
CA ILE A 109 9.24 9.57 4.30
C ILE A 109 10.40 9.96 3.40
N ALA A 110 10.82 9.07 2.49
CA ALA A 110 11.91 9.34 1.55
C ALA A 110 11.60 10.55 0.64
N LEU A 111 10.38 10.69 0.15
CA LEU A 111 9.96 11.84 -0.67
C LEU A 111 9.96 13.15 0.11
N VAL A 112 9.47 13.13 1.36
CA VAL A 112 9.50 14.32 2.24
C VAL A 112 10.94 14.72 2.54
N ALA A 113 11.81 13.76 2.86
CA ALA A 113 13.22 14.00 3.08
C ALA A 113 13.91 14.56 1.81
N ALA A 114 13.64 13.97 0.65
CA ALA A 114 14.19 14.43 -0.63
C ALA A 114 13.77 15.87 -0.95
N ALA A 115 12.49 16.21 -0.71
CA ALA A 115 11.99 17.57 -0.89
C ALA A 115 12.71 18.57 0.03
N ARG A 116 12.94 18.20 1.30
CA ARG A 116 13.72 19.00 2.26
C ARG A 116 15.17 19.23 1.78
N TYR A 117 15.84 18.20 1.28
CA TYR A 117 17.22 18.32 0.79
C TYR A 117 17.33 19.09 -0.53
N ALA A 118 16.32 19.03 -1.39
CA ALA A 118 16.29 19.80 -2.64
C ALA A 118 16.10 21.30 -2.39
N TRP A 119 15.35 21.69 -1.36
CA TRP A 119 15.04 23.09 -1.05
C TRP A 119 15.21 23.44 0.45
N PRO A 120 16.42 23.33 1.02
CA PRO A 120 16.64 23.50 2.47
C PRO A 120 16.20 24.87 2.99
N TYR A 121 16.55 25.93 2.26
CA TYR A 121 16.29 27.32 2.63
C TYR A 121 14.81 27.71 2.65
N ILE A 122 13.97 27.00 1.89
CA ILE A 122 12.52 27.20 1.88
C ILE A 122 11.90 26.39 3.01
N HIS A 123 12.35 25.15 3.20
CA HIS A 123 11.85 24.28 4.25
C HIS A 123 12.09 24.85 5.65
N GLU A 124 13.30 25.35 5.93
CA GLU A 124 13.63 25.96 7.24
C GLU A 124 12.78 27.19 7.56
N LYS A 125 12.35 27.97 6.56
CA LYS A 125 11.55 29.19 6.77
C LYS A 125 10.05 28.93 6.90
N ILE A 126 9.53 27.85 6.32
CA ILE A 126 8.10 27.53 6.33
C ILE A 126 7.73 26.64 7.52
N TRP A 127 8.67 25.81 7.99
CA TRP A 127 8.46 24.88 9.10
C TRP A 127 8.99 25.42 10.44
N ASP A 128 9.06 26.74 10.61
CA ASP A 128 9.41 27.39 11.88
C ASP A 128 8.22 27.30 12.86
N GLU A 129 7.95 26.08 13.32
CA GLU A 129 7.20 25.83 14.55
C GLU A 129 8.23 25.78 15.70
N SER A 130 8.49 26.95 16.29
CA SER A 130 9.14 27.09 17.60
C SER A 130 8.22 26.66 18.74
#